data_AF-A0A7K0V6R2-F1
#
_entry.id   AF-A0A7K0V6R2-F1
#
_cell.length_a   1.000
_cell.length_b   1.000
_cell.length_c   1.000
_cell.angle_alpha   90.00
_cell.angle_beta   90.00
_cell.angle_gamma   90.00
#
_symmetry.space_group_name_H-M   'P 1'
#
loop_
_entity.id
_entity.type
_entity.pdbx_description
1 polymer ?
#
loop_
_entity_poly.entity_id
_entity_poly.type
_entity_poly.pdbx_seq_one_letter_code
_entity_poly.pdbx_strand_id
1 'polypeptide(L)'
;MTNSHLQRLVAVMDQLRSPGGCLWDAEQTHESLIKFLLEESYEYIEAVETNDREAMQEELGDVLLQVYFHARMAEEHPTHPFSIEDVAQTVADKLIRRHPHVFADVKVSSSDEVLENWEALKALEKGRTSAVDGVPIAQPALTLVTKLLYRAEKNRLALELPTEITTPIAPTEEAVGDVLLATIAWAT
;
A
#
# COMPACT_ATOMS: atom_id res chain seq x y z
N MET A 1 -29.77 6.55 18.03
CA MET A 1 -28.33 6.39 17.72
C MET A 1 -28.29 5.92 16.28
N THR A 2 -27.71 6.71 15.38
CA THR A 2 -27.53 6.29 13.98
C THR A 2 -26.57 5.10 13.97
N ASN A 3 -27.05 3.92 13.56
CA ASN A 3 -26.21 2.74 13.41
C ASN A 3 -25.15 3.03 12.35
N SER A 4 -23.88 3.05 12.73
CA SER A 4 -22.77 3.23 11.79
C SER A 4 -22.71 2.05 10.83
N HIS A 5 -22.64 2.33 9.52
CA HIS A 5 -22.46 1.28 8.51
C HIS A 5 -21.12 0.55 8.67
N LEU A 6 -20.10 1.24 9.19
CA LEU A 6 -18.80 0.65 9.52
C LEU A 6 -18.94 -0.34 10.68
N GLN A 7 -19.68 0.02 11.74
CA GLN A 7 -19.96 -0.91 12.85
C GLN A 7 -20.81 -2.10 12.42
N ARG A 8 -21.76 -1.88 11.49
CA ARG A 8 -22.50 -2.98 10.87
C ARG A 8 -21.56 -3.93 10.12
N LEU A 9 -20.56 -3.41 9.40
CA LEU A 9 -19.58 -4.24 8.70
C LEU A 9 -18.71 -5.05 9.68
N VAL A 10 -18.31 -4.47 10.82
CA VAL A 10 -17.64 -5.23 11.91
C VAL A 10 -18.50 -6.42 12.33
N ALA A 11 -19.77 -6.17 12.65
CA ALA A 11 -20.69 -7.21 13.10
C ALA A 11 -20.92 -8.30 12.04
N VAL A 12 -20.99 -7.93 10.76
CA VAL A 12 -21.10 -8.89 9.65
C VAL A 12 -19.84 -9.75 9.57
N MET A 13 -18.65 -9.16 9.59
CA MET A 13 -17.40 -9.92 9.52
C MET A 13 -17.18 -10.84 10.72
N ASP A 14 -17.53 -10.37 11.91
CA ASP A 14 -17.45 -11.20 13.11
C ASP A 14 -18.36 -12.42 13.02
N GLN A 15 -19.60 -12.24 12.53
CA GLN A 15 -20.55 -13.33 12.33
C GLN A 15 -20.10 -14.31 11.23
N LEU A 16 -19.54 -13.79 10.13
CA LEU A 16 -19.08 -14.62 9.01
C LEU A 16 -17.91 -15.52 9.41
N ARG A 17 -16.93 -15.00 10.15
CA ARG A 17 -15.73 -15.75 10.51
C ARG A 17 -15.87 -16.60 11.78
N SER A 18 -16.74 -16.22 12.72
CA SER A 18 -16.92 -16.95 13.98
C SER A 18 -17.54 -18.35 13.79
N PRO A 19 -17.39 -19.26 14.77
CA PRO A 19 -18.02 -20.58 14.73
C PRO A 19 -19.52 -20.51 14.45
N GLY A 20 -20.00 -21.30 13.49
CA GLY A 20 -21.39 -21.24 13.01
C GLY A 20 -21.64 -20.23 11.88
N GLY A 21 -20.61 -19.48 11.48
CA GLY A 21 -20.58 -18.63 10.30
C GLY A 21 -20.29 -19.38 9.00
N CYS A 22 -19.64 -18.69 8.06
CA CYS A 22 -19.29 -19.20 6.75
C CYS A 22 -17.99 -20.00 6.80
N LEU A 23 -18.02 -21.22 6.27
CA LEU A 23 -16.85 -22.12 6.27
C LEU A 23 -15.70 -21.56 5.42
N TRP A 24 -16.03 -20.91 4.28
CA TRP A 24 -15.02 -20.30 3.42
C TRP A 24 -14.35 -19.13 4.14
N ASP A 25 -15.10 -18.30 4.88
CA ASP A 25 -14.50 -17.17 5.59
C ASP A 25 -13.61 -17.60 6.76
N ALA A 26 -13.97 -18.70 7.42
CA ALA A 26 -13.21 -19.28 8.52
C ALA A 26 -11.88 -19.90 8.08
N GLU A 27 -11.79 -20.46 6.87
CA GLU A 27 -10.55 -21.09 6.36
C GLU A 27 -9.54 -20.08 5.78
N GLN A 28 -9.91 -18.82 5.56
CA GLN A 28 -9.00 -17.82 4.99
C GLN A 28 -7.86 -17.46 5.94
N THR A 29 -6.70 -17.18 5.33
CA THR A 29 -5.51 -16.64 5.96
C THR A 29 -5.15 -15.29 5.35
N HIS A 30 -4.21 -14.56 5.96
CA HIS A 30 -3.70 -13.32 5.35
C HIS A 30 -3.14 -13.57 3.94
N GLU A 31 -2.43 -14.68 3.74
CA GLU A 31 -1.80 -15.03 2.48
C GLU A 31 -2.82 -15.39 1.40
N SER A 32 -3.89 -16.12 1.76
CA SER A 32 -4.92 -16.51 0.77
C SER A 32 -5.71 -15.33 0.25
N LEU A 33 -5.81 -14.24 1.03
CA LEU A 33 -6.57 -13.05 0.69
C LEU A 33 -5.79 -11.98 -0.10
N ILE A 34 -4.46 -12.02 -0.14
CA ILE A 34 -3.64 -11.01 -0.83
C ILE A 34 -4.03 -10.87 -2.31
N LYS A 35 -4.39 -11.97 -2.98
CA LYS A 35 -4.80 -11.94 -4.39
C LYS A 35 -6.06 -11.10 -4.61
N PHE A 36 -7.05 -11.22 -3.72
CA PHE A 36 -8.30 -10.49 -3.83
C PHE A 36 -8.05 -9.00 -3.58
N LEU A 37 -7.29 -8.64 -2.56
CA LEU A 37 -6.90 -7.23 -2.33
C LEU A 37 -6.21 -6.60 -3.56
N LEU A 38 -5.39 -7.38 -4.29
CA LEU A 38 -4.76 -6.90 -5.51
C LEU A 38 -5.76 -6.77 -6.66
N GLU A 39 -6.63 -7.76 -6.84
CA GLU A 39 -7.73 -7.76 -7.83
C GLU A 39 -8.61 -6.51 -7.63
N GLU A 40 -9.20 -6.30 -6.44
CA GLU A 40 -10.08 -5.15 -6.17
C GLU A 40 -9.35 -3.80 -6.34
N SER A 41 -8.04 -3.76 -6.08
CA SER A 41 -7.25 -2.55 -6.30
C SER A 41 -7.14 -2.19 -7.79
N TYR A 42 -7.05 -3.18 -8.68
CA TYR A 42 -7.03 -2.96 -10.12
C TYR A 42 -8.43 -2.68 -10.67
N GLU A 43 -9.48 -3.33 -10.16
CA GLU A 43 -10.86 -3.03 -10.53
C GLU A 43 -11.22 -1.58 -10.18
N TYR A 44 -10.79 -1.09 -9.00
CA TYR A 44 -10.95 0.32 -8.66
C TYR A 44 -10.20 1.27 -9.61
N ILE A 45 -8.98 0.91 -10.03
CA ILE A 45 -8.21 1.70 -11.01
C ILE A 45 -8.97 1.77 -12.34
N GLU A 46 -9.48 0.63 -12.83
CA GLU A 46 -10.28 0.57 -14.06
C GLU A 46 -11.54 1.43 -13.94
N ALA A 47 -12.25 1.37 -12.81
CA ALA A 47 -13.42 2.21 -12.55
C ALA A 47 -13.09 3.71 -12.62
N VAL A 48 -11.95 4.13 -12.05
CA VAL A 48 -11.45 5.51 -12.14
C VAL A 48 -11.14 5.91 -13.59
N GLU A 49 -10.42 5.07 -14.34
CA GLU A 49 -10.01 5.34 -15.72
C GLU A 49 -11.20 5.43 -16.68
N THR A 50 -12.25 4.63 -16.42
CA THR A 50 -13.49 4.63 -17.19
C THR A 50 -14.52 5.66 -16.70
N ASN A 51 -14.21 6.37 -15.60
CA ASN A 51 -15.09 7.33 -14.94
C ASN A 51 -16.46 6.73 -14.54
N ASP A 52 -16.48 5.45 -14.19
CA ASP A 52 -17.66 4.76 -13.68
C ASP A 52 -17.82 4.99 -12.18
N ARG A 53 -18.79 5.84 -11.82
CA ARG A 53 -19.00 6.25 -10.43
C ARG A 53 -19.66 5.18 -9.56
N GLU A 54 -20.43 4.28 -10.16
CA GLU A 54 -21.08 3.20 -9.43
C GLU A 54 -20.04 2.12 -9.12
N ALA A 55 -19.27 1.71 -10.12
CA ALA A 55 -18.15 0.78 -9.93
C ALA A 55 -17.13 1.34 -8.93
N MET A 56 -16.75 2.62 -9.01
CA MET A 56 -15.85 3.23 -8.01
C MET A 56 -16.33 3.04 -6.56
N GLN A 57 -17.65 3.09 -6.32
CA GLN A 57 -18.20 2.90 -4.97
C GLN A 57 -18.19 1.42 -4.55
N GLU A 58 -18.48 0.52 -5.48
CA GLU A 58 -18.44 -0.93 -5.29
C GLU A 58 -17.02 -1.40 -4.96
N GLU A 59 -16.04 -1.07 -5.81
CA GLU A 59 -14.65 -1.51 -5.64
C GLU A 59 -13.98 -0.91 -4.39
N LEU A 60 -14.31 0.33 -4.02
CA LEU A 60 -13.87 0.88 -2.73
C LEU A 60 -14.47 0.11 -1.55
N GLY A 61 -15.68 -0.41 -1.70
CA GLY A 61 -16.33 -1.30 -0.75
C GLY A 61 -15.60 -2.64 -0.63
N ASP A 62 -15.14 -3.21 -1.73
CA ASP A 62 -14.44 -4.50 -1.73
C ASP A 62 -13.00 -4.36 -1.22
N VAL A 63 -12.30 -3.27 -1.55
CA VAL A 63 -11.03 -2.92 -0.88
C VAL A 63 -11.24 -2.73 0.64
N LEU A 64 -12.35 -2.09 1.05
CA LEU A 64 -12.68 -1.92 2.46
C LEU A 64 -12.99 -3.26 3.14
N LEU A 65 -13.68 -4.17 2.45
CA LEU A 65 -13.95 -5.54 2.92
C LEU A 65 -12.63 -6.26 3.23
N GLN A 66 -11.64 -6.18 2.33
CA GLN A 66 -10.33 -6.80 2.58
C GLN A 66 -9.67 -6.24 3.85
N VAL A 67 -9.71 -4.92 4.07
CA VAL A 67 -9.16 -4.31 5.31
C VAL A 67 -9.86 -4.88 6.57
N TYR A 68 -11.19 -4.99 6.54
CA TYR A 68 -11.96 -5.55 7.66
C TYR A 68 -11.66 -7.03 7.88
N PHE A 69 -11.54 -7.80 6.80
CA PHE A 69 -11.24 -9.22 6.86
C PHE A 69 -9.87 -9.44 7.52
N HIS A 70 -8.82 -8.77 7.02
CA HIS A 70 -7.49 -8.84 7.61
C HIS A 70 -7.47 -8.38 9.07
N ALA A 71 -8.19 -7.31 9.42
CA ALA A 71 -8.27 -6.84 10.80
C ALA A 71 -8.96 -7.88 11.72
N ARG A 72 -10.09 -8.46 11.29
CA ARG A 72 -10.80 -9.47 12.09
C ARG A 72 -9.98 -10.76 12.28
N MET A 73 -9.20 -11.17 11.28
CA MET A 73 -8.23 -12.27 11.43
C MET A 73 -7.10 -11.92 12.40
N ALA A 74 -6.61 -10.67 12.36
CA ALA A 74 -5.53 -10.24 13.22
C ALA A 74 -5.91 -10.23 14.70
N GLU A 75 -7.18 -10.01 15.05
CA GLU A 75 -7.70 -10.14 16.41
C GLU A 75 -7.50 -11.55 17.01
N GLU A 76 -7.36 -12.57 16.17
CA GLU A 76 -7.15 -13.97 16.58
C GLU A 76 -5.66 -14.28 16.85
N HIS A 77 -4.74 -13.35 16.56
CA HIS A 77 -3.31 -13.59 16.73
C HIS A 77 -2.94 -13.76 18.23
N PRO A 78 -2.22 -14.83 18.62
CA PRO A 78 -2.06 -15.20 20.02
C PRO A 78 -1.23 -14.21 20.87
N THR A 79 -0.30 -13.48 20.24
CA THR A 79 0.66 -12.62 20.98
C THR A 79 0.58 -11.14 20.62
N HIS A 80 -0.02 -10.81 19.48
CA HIS A 80 0.00 -9.47 18.89
C HIS A 80 -1.31 -9.18 18.15
N PRO A 81 -2.48 -9.33 18.82
CA PRO A 81 -3.74 -9.05 18.18
C PRO A 81 -3.90 -7.55 17.93
N PHE A 82 -4.58 -7.20 16.84
CA PHE A 82 -5.06 -5.84 16.58
C PHE A 82 -6.41 -5.91 15.86
N SER A 83 -7.24 -4.90 16.09
CA SER A 83 -8.59 -4.76 15.54
C SER A 83 -8.64 -3.73 14.41
N ILE A 84 -9.80 -3.58 13.79
CA ILE A 84 -10.05 -2.52 12.82
C ILE A 84 -9.93 -1.12 13.44
N GLU A 85 -10.25 -0.98 14.74
CA GLU A 85 -10.11 0.28 15.47
C GLU A 85 -8.64 0.62 15.68
N ASP A 86 -7.78 -0.37 15.97
CA ASP A 86 -6.32 -0.16 16.08
C ASP A 86 -5.71 0.27 14.73
N VAL A 87 -6.19 -0.32 13.62
CA VAL A 87 -5.80 0.10 12.26
C VAL A 87 -6.22 1.55 11.99
N ALA A 88 -7.47 1.90 12.30
CA ALA A 88 -8.02 3.24 12.13
C ALA A 88 -7.28 4.28 12.98
N GLN A 89 -7.03 3.96 14.26
CA GLN A 89 -6.25 4.80 15.17
C GLN A 89 -4.83 5.01 14.63
N THR A 90 -4.15 3.93 14.23
CA THR A 90 -2.78 3.99 13.71
C THR A 90 -2.66 4.91 12.50
N VAL A 91 -3.62 4.86 11.56
CA VAL A 91 -3.61 5.75 10.40
C VAL A 91 -3.99 7.18 10.77
N ALA A 92 -4.98 7.38 11.66
CA ALA A 92 -5.41 8.70 12.10
C ALA A 92 -4.29 9.45 12.84
N ASP A 93 -3.67 8.82 13.85
CA ASP A 93 -2.58 9.42 14.63
C ASP A 93 -1.38 9.78 13.75
N LYS A 94 -1.08 8.91 12.77
CA LYS A 94 -0.05 9.17 11.75
C LYS A 94 -0.41 10.37 10.88
N LEU A 95 -1.65 10.47 10.40
CA LEU A 95 -2.10 11.58 9.56
C LEU A 95 -2.10 12.90 10.33
N ILE A 96 -2.59 12.93 11.56
CA ILE A 96 -2.61 14.11 12.42
C ILE A 96 -1.19 14.63 12.64
N ARG A 97 -0.29 13.74 13.06
CA ARG A 97 1.11 14.09 13.33
C ARG A 97 1.87 14.59 12.11
N ARG A 98 1.55 14.08 10.91
CA ARG A 98 2.22 14.49 9.67
C ARG A 98 1.56 15.68 8.96
N HIS A 99 0.45 16.19 9.48
CA HIS A 99 -0.18 17.43 9.02
C HIS A 99 -0.23 18.47 10.15
N PRO A 100 0.92 18.87 10.74
CA PRO A 100 0.92 19.87 11.80
C PRO A 100 0.44 21.24 11.32
N HIS A 101 0.36 21.47 9.99
CA HIS A 101 -0.23 22.67 9.40
C HIS A 101 -1.76 22.67 9.36
N VAL A 102 -2.38 21.51 9.56
CA VAL A 102 -3.84 21.38 9.71
C VAL A 102 -4.22 21.24 11.19
N PHE A 103 -3.44 20.46 11.96
CA PHE A 103 -3.81 20.05 13.32
C PHE A 103 -2.99 20.72 14.43
N ALA A 104 -2.07 21.63 14.09
CA ALA A 104 -1.27 22.40 15.05
C ALA A 104 -0.95 23.80 14.46
N ASP A 105 0.14 24.42 14.91
CA ASP A 105 0.45 25.82 14.61
C ASP A 105 1.51 26.02 13.50
N VAL A 106 1.87 24.96 12.76
CA VAL A 106 2.84 25.08 11.66
C VAL A 106 2.18 25.82 10.50
N LYS A 107 2.83 26.87 9.99
CA LYS A 107 2.36 27.57 8.79
C LYS A 107 3.15 27.08 7.59
N VAL A 108 2.42 26.76 6.53
CA VAL A 108 2.97 26.43 5.22
C VAL A 108 2.31 27.34 4.19
N SER A 109 3.07 27.68 3.15
CA SER A 109 2.68 28.65 2.13
C SER A 109 2.46 28.03 0.75
N SER A 110 2.80 26.75 0.56
CA SER A 110 2.63 26.02 -0.69
C SER A 110 2.44 24.51 -0.47
N SER A 111 1.96 23.82 -1.50
CA SER A 111 1.90 22.35 -1.54
C SER A 111 3.29 21.70 -1.45
N ASP A 112 4.31 22.37 -2.00
CA ASP A 112 5.69 21.86 -1.97
C ASP A 112 6.22 21.87 -0.53
N GLU A 113 5.96 22.94 0.22
CA GLU A 113 6.31 23.05 1.64
C GLU A 113 5.55 22.03 2.51
N VAL A 114 4.30 21.71 2.16
CA VAL A 114 3.55 20.60 2.78
C VAL A 114 4.26 19.27 2.53
N LEU A 115 4.69 19.00 1.30
CA LEU A 115 5.33 17.75 0.92
C LEU A 115 6.71 17.59 1.57
N GLU A 116 7.49 18.67 1.65
CA GLU A 116 8.79 18.70 2.34
C GLU A 116 8.63 18.37 3.83
N ASN A 117 7.69 19.04 4.51
CA ASN A 117 7.39 18.78 5.93
C ASN A 117 6.92 17.34 6.16
N TRP A 118 6.04 16.83 5.29
CA TRP A 118 5.56 15.45 5.36
C TRP A 118 6.71 14.44 5.26
N GLU A 119 7.63 14.64 4.32
CA GLU A 119 8.77 13.74 4.14
C GLU A 119 9.79 13.85 5.27
N ALA A 120 10.03 15.05 5.83
CA ALA A 120 10.88 15.25 7.00
C ALA A 120 10.34 14.49 8.23
N LEU A 121 9.04 14.62 8.52
CA LEU A 121 8.40 13.90 9.62
C LEU A 121 8.46 12.38 9.39
N LYS A 122 8.17 11.91 8.17
CA LYS A 122 8.28 10.49 7.81
C LYS A 122 9.69 9.93 7.97
N ALA A 123 10.73 10.73 7.74
CA ALA A 123 12.13 10.31 7.95
C ALA A 123 12.46 10.14 9.44
N LEU A 124 12.04 11.09 10.27
CA LEU A 124 12.22 11.05 11.73
C LEU A 124 11.53 9.82 12.35
N GLU A 125 10.33 9.48 11.89
CA GLU A 125 9.53 8.39 12.44
C GLU A 125 10.08 7.00 12.18
N LYS A 126 10.66 6.79 11.00
CA LYS A 126 11.07 5.46 10.54
C LYS A 126 12.51 5.13 10.89
N GLY A 127 13.26 6.08 11.47
CA GLY A 127 14.68 5.90 11.79
C GLY A 127 15.50 5.39 10.60
N ARG A 128 15.13 5.79 9.38
CA ARG A 128 15.68 5.20 8.15
C ARG A 128 17.16 5.51 8.05
N THR A 129 17.96 4.46 7.90
CA THR A 129 19.40 4.55 7.70
C THR A 129 19.76 4.36 6.22
N SER A 130 18.82 3.88 5.40
CA SER A 130 19.02 3.62 3.97
C SER A 130 17.97 4.29 3.08
N ALA A 131 18.40 4.70 1.88
CA ALA A 131 17.55 5.35 0.86
C ALA A 131 16.43 4.43 0.32
N VAL A 132 16.58 3.11 0.47
CA VAL A 132 15.62 2.10 0.01
C VAL A 132 14.70 1.57 1.11
N ASP A 133 14.82 2.07 2.34
CA ASP A 133 14.04 1.58 3.48
C ASP A 133 12.52 1.76 3.27
N GLY A 134 11.78 0.64 3.29
CA GLY A 134 10.32 0.61 3.12
C GLY A 134 9.84 0.67 1.66
N VAL A 135 10.70 0.29 0.70
CA VAL A 135 10.26 -0.16 -0.62
C VAL A 135 9.68 -1.58 -0.47
N PRO A 136 8.40 -1.83 -0.80
CA PRO A 136 7.82 -3.16 -0.69
C PRO A 136 8.38 -4.02 -1.81
N ILE A 137 9.28 -4.93 -1.47
CA ILE A 137 9.96 -5.82 -2.44
C ILE A 137 8.99 -6.80 -3.14
N ALA A 138 7.80 -7.00 -2.57
CA ALA A 138 6.75 -7.85 -3.14
C ALA A 138 6.03 -7.20 -4.34
N GLN A 139 6.36 -5.96 -4.72
CA GLN A 139 5.79 -5.31 -5.90
C GLN A 139 6.29 -5.97 -7.20
N PRO A 140 5.47 -5.97 -8.28
CA PRO A 140 5.95 -6.38 -9.61
C PRO A 140 7.20 -5.60 -10.03
N ALA A 141 8.06 -6.26 -10.82
CA ALA A 141 9.39 -5.75 -11.16
C ALA A 141 9.39 -4.31 -11.71
N LEU A 142 8.45 -3.98 -12.61
CA LEU A 142 8.29 -2.63 -13.16
C LEU A 142 8.06 -1.60 -12.04
N THR A 143 7.01 -1.78 -11.23
CA THR A 143 6.67 -0.88 -10.12
C THR A 143 7.80 -0.77 -9.09
N LEU A 144 8.43 -1.90 -8.77
CA LEU A 144 9.55 -1.97 -7.83
C LEU A 144 10.74 -1.15 -8.32
N VAL A 145 11.18 -1.37 -9.57
CA VAL A 145 12.31 -0.68 -10.18
C VAL A 145 12.00 0.81 -10.34
N THR A 146 10.85 1.19 -10.88
CA THR A 146 10.44 2.61 -10.98
C THR A 146 10.52 3.32 -9.63
N LYS A 147 10.08 2.66 -8.56
CA LYS A 147 10.13 3.23 -7.20
C LYS A 147 11.55 3.34 -6.65
N LEU A 148 12.42 2.38 -6.96
CA LEU A 148 13.84 2.42 -6.59
C LEU A 148 14.59 3.53 -7.34
N LEU A 149 14.35 3.68 -8.65
CA LEU A 149 14.92 4.76 -9.46
C LEU A 149 14.50 6.14 -8.96
N TYR A 150 13.20 6.34 -8.71
CA TYR A 150 12.69 7.57 -8.10
C TYR A 150 13.36 7.87 -6.75
N ARG A 151 13.60 6.84 -5.91
CA ARG A 151 14.29 7.00 -4.63
C ARG A 151 15.76 7.38 -4.81
N ALA A 152 16.45 6.77 -5.77
CA ALA A 152 17.85 7.06 -6.04
C ALA A 152 18.03 8.51 -6.52
N GLU A 153 17.23 8.93 -7.51
CA GLU A 153 17.22 10.31 -8.00
C GLU A 153 16.92 11.31 -6.89
N LYS A 154 15.86 11.05 -6.11
CA LYS A 154 15.47 11.90 -4.97
C LYS A 154 16.59 12.08 -3.94
N ASN A 155 17.35 11.01 -3.67
CA ASN A 155 18.47 11.06 -2.74
C ASN A 155 19.82 11.41 -3.40
N ARG A 156 19.80 11.79 -4.69
CA ARG A 156 20.98 12.15 -5.49
C ARG A 156 22.03 11.04 -5.51
N LEU A 157 21.57 9.79 -5.52
CA LEU A 157 22.42 8.62 -5.69
C LEU A 157 22.66 8.39 -7.17
N ALA A 158 23.92 8.40 -7.58
CA ALA A 158 24.31 8.00 -8.92
C ALA A 158 24.20 6.48 -9.03
N LEU A 159 23.34 6.00 -9.94
CA LEU A 159 23.22 4.59 -10.29
C LEU A 159 23.86 4.37 -11.66
N GLU A 160 24.69 3.34 -11.77
CA GLU A 160 25.13 2.82 -13.07
C GLU A 160 24.03 1.92 -13.60
N LEU A 161 23.15 2.49 -14.43
CA LEU A 161 22.07 1.77 -15.07
C LEU A 161 22.52 1.27 -16.45
N PRO A 162 22.10 0.07 -16.87
CA PRO A 162 22.38 -0.39 -18.22
C PRO A 162 21.67 0.52 -19.23
N THR A 163 22.44 1.15 -20.12
CA THR A 163 21.95 2.09 -21.13
C THR A 163 21.71 1.43 -22.49
N GLU A 164 22.21 0.21 -22.68
CA GLU A 164 22.14 -0.52 -23.94
C GLU A 164 21.81 -1.99 -23.67
N ILE A 165 21.08 -2.61 -24.59
CA ILE A 165 20.79 -4.04 -24.57
C ILE A 165 21.59 -4.69 -25.70
N THR A 166 22.64 -5.43 -25.36
CA THR A 166 23.44 -6.16 -26.34
C THR A 166 22.85 -7.54 -26.61
N THR A 167 22.62 -7.84 -27.90
CA THR A 167 22.17 -9.17 -28.36
C THR A 167 23.32 -9.99 -28.93
N PRO A 168 23.34 -11.33 -28.78
CA PRO A 168 22.30 -12.16 -28.16
C PRO A 168 22.32 -12.08 -26.63
N ILE A 169 21.13 -12.10 -26.02
CA ILE A 169 20.98 -12.12 -24.56
C ILE A 169 21.12 -13.58 -24.10
N ALA A 170 21.99 -13.83 -23.11
CA ALA A 170 22.08 -15.14 -22.48
C ALA A 170 20.77 -15.43 -21.72
N PRO A 171 20.22 -16.65 -21.75
CA PRO A 171 19.02 -17.00 -21.00
C PRO A 171 19.34 -17.25 -19.52
N THR A 172 20.02 -16.30 -18.87
CA THR A 172 20.32 -16.31 -17.44
C THR A 172 19.46 -15.28 -16.73
N GLU A 173 19.15 -15.52 -15.45
CA GLU A 173 18.35 -14.61 -14.63
C GLU A 173 18.95 -13.19 -14.59
N GLU A 174 20.26 -13.10 -14.42
CA GLU A 174 21.01 -11.83 -14.40
C GLU A 174 20.86 -11.06 -15.71
N ALA A 175 21.08 -11.71 -16.86
CA ALA A 175 20.98 -11.04 -18.16
C ALA A 175 19.54 -10.62 -18.50
N VAL A 176 18.54 -11.40 -18.08
CA VAL A 176 17.13 -11.00 -18.20
C VAL A 176 16.82 -9.83 -17.26
N GLY A 177 17.36 -9.85 -16.04
CA GLY A 177 17.24 -8.77 -15.06
C GLY A 177 17.80 -7.44 -15.56
N ASP A 178 18.99 -7.44 -16.17
CA ASP A 178 19.63 -6.25 -16.75
C ASP A 178 18.80 -5.66 -17.88
N VAL A 179 18.22 -6.52 -18.74
CA VAL A 179 17.33 -6.10 -19.83
C VAL A 179 16.06 -5.47 -19.28
N LEU A 180 15.44 -6.07 -18.28
CA LEU A 180 14.26 -5.49 -17.61
C LEU A 180 14.62 -4.16 -16.95
N LEU A 181 15.75 -4.08 -16.23
CA LEU A 181 16.18 -2.83 -15.59
C LEU A 181 16.43 -1.71 -16.62
N ALA A 182 17.14 -2.01 -17.71
CA ALA A 182 17.40 -1.05 -18.79
C ALA A 182 16.09 -0.55 -19.43
N THR A 183 15.20 -1.47 -19.82
CA THR A 183 13.93 -1.10 -20.45
C THR A 183 13.02 -0.28 -19.53
N ILE A 184 12.98 -0.61 -18.24
CA ILE A 184 12.22 0.16 -17.24
C ILE A 184 12.83 1.55 -17.07
N ALA A 185 14.16 1.64 -16.93
CA ALA A 185 14.87 2.92 -16.79
C ALA A 185 14.70 3.85 -18.00
N TRP A 186 14.54 3.30 -19.21
CA TRP A 186 14.23 4.11 -20.39
C TRP A 186 12.82 4.70 -20.39
N ALA A 187 11.88 4.08 -19.66
CA ALA A 187 10.48 4.46 -19.62
C ALA A 187 10.10 5.42 -18.48
N THR A 188 11.03 5.63 -17.53
CA THR A 188 10.85 6.47 -16.34
C THR A 188 11.63 7.77 -16.47
#